data_AF-A0A9X2ERN7-F1
#
_entry.id   AF-A0A9X2ERN7-F1
#
_cell.length_a   1.000
_cell.length_b   1.000
_cell.length_c   1.000
_cell.angle_alpha   90.00
_cell.angle_beta   90.00
_cell.angle_gamma   90.00
#
_symmetry.space_group_name_H-M   'P 1'
#
loop_
_entity.id
_entity.type
_entity.pdbx_description
1 polymer ?
#
loop_
_entity_poly.entity_id
_entity_poly.type
_entity_poly.pdbx_seq_one_letter_code
_entity_poly.pdbx_strand_id
1 'polypeptide(L)'
;MINMFNLFITQIPGRRPEIVSWCLDFPKSGVLGAGGEVLKNGFFFQGWVLTNKNLRAIPYVKHGGDKKYLSLNKDRVDVIERVGKSKQLCRAQYKCGFGEKIPINSPGGVFGFEIQGRGYDVIKFSIEGDLKVLEGKAGWLFLDNDSNNSVLQFKGELGLSEKQKYAWRSYLTSFGSLATSNNFGHAVLIAPSKEMVIPEYYPYKRGKITPVDEVEAISKNEHNLIHPVSQLKDFCKRPFRVCDSHWTPKGARCSFMEILKILKLDEQIVYSLFESDEYKEYLLCGDLGNKIFPPRSAYEELLLRVNYRKHVSYDNHLPNMGRIIVAHNENSLYRKKIIIFGSSSSYTMLDYVCRVFTDVIFVHSAGNIDRSVIQAENPNFVVAQTNGRFVIKPPSTEFDLLQEVKRKWAELDMKAKENILKNQGKRLAQKVGFSTYFDRINKEYHLCSS
;
A
#
# COMPACT_ATOMS: atom_id res chain seq x y z
N MET A 1 7.32 5.46 -3.74
CA MET A 1 6.57 6.58 -3.15
C MET A 1 7.31 6.99 -1.89
N ILE A 2 7.54 8.28 -1.71
CA ILE A 2 8.01 8.83 -0.43
C ILE A 2 6.78 8.85 0.49
N ASN A 3 6.83 8.20 1.65
CA ASN A 3 5.72 8.29 2.60
C ASN A 3 5.63 9.71 3.12
N MET A 4 4.51 10.37 2.83
CA MET A 4 4.17 11.66 3.40
C MET A 4 3.38 11.42 4.67
N PHE A 5 3.76 12.14 5.72
CA PHE A 5 3.00 12.22 6.96
C PHE A 5 2.41 13.61 7.06
N ASN A 6 1.24 13.75 7.66
CA ASN A 6 0.64 15.03 7.94
C ASN A 6 0.79 15.33 9.43
N LEU A 7 1.33 16.50 9.75
CA LEU A 7 1.28 17.03 11.10
C LEU A 7 0.01 17.84 11.26
N PHE A 8 -0.78 17.50 12.27
CA PHE A 8 -1.93 18.29 12.70
C PHE A 8 -1.62 18.94 14.04
N ILE A 9 -1.94 20.22 14.16
CA ILE A 9 -1.75 21.00 15.37
C ILE A 9 -3.09 21.63 15.75
N THR A 10 -3.49 21.44 17.01
CA THR A 10 -4.72 21.99 17.56
C THR A 10 -4.40 22.74 18.85
N GLN A 11 -4.88 23.97 18.97
CA GLN A 11 -4.77 24.70 20.23
C GLN A 11 -5.71 24.09 21.27
N ILE A 12 -5.20 23.91 22.48
CA ILE A 12 -6.01 23.49 23.62
C ILE A 12 -6.64 24.76 24.21
N PRO A 13 -7.98 24.88 24.25
CA PRO A 13 -8.63 26.04 24.86
C PRO A 13 -8.44 26.01 26.38
N GLY A 14 -8.30 27.17 27.01
CA GLY A 14 -8.19 27.27 28.46
C GLY A 14 -7.61 28.59 28.92
N ARG A 15 -8.12 29.11 30.04
CA ARG A 15 -7.59 30.32 30.68
C ARG A 15 -6.31 29.96 31.44
N ARG A 16 -5.25 30.75 31.22
CA ARG A 16 -3.92 30.55 31.80
C ARG A 16 -3.51 31.85 32.49
N PRO A 17 -3.94 32.09 33.74
CA PRO A 17 -3.81 33.39 34.38
C PRO A 17 -2.35 33.86 34.53
N GLU A 18 -1.38 32.96 34.46
CA GLU A 18 0.05 33.25 34.56
C GLU A 18 0.69 33.58 33.19
N ILE A 19 0.03 33.21 32.08
CA ILE A 19 0.51 33.47 30.71
C ILE A 19 -0.21 34.67 30.12
N VAL A 20 0.56 35.70 29.79
CA VAL A 20 0.06 36.94 29.21
C VAL A 20 -0.18 36.79 27.71
N SER A 21 0.76 36.17 27.02
CA SER A 21 0.68 35.84 25.60
C SER A 21 1.75 34.81 25.26
N TRP A 22 1.52 34.03 24.20
CA TRP A 22 2.48 33.08 23.71
C TRP A 22 2.20 32.79 22.24
N CYS A 23 3.19 32.26 21.53
CA CYS A 23 3.04 31.75 20.17
C CYS A 23 3.95 30.54 19.99
N LEU A 24 3.47 29.55 19.23
CA LEU A 24 4.31 28.52 18.64
C LEU A 24 4.43 28.84 17.14
N ASP A 25 5.61 29.31 16.74
CA ASP A 25 5.92 29.64 15.35
C ASP A 25 6.08 28.37 14.50
N PHE A 26 6.69 27.34 15.10
CA PHE A 26 6.89 26.01 14.52
C PHE A 26 6.80 24.90 15.58
N PRO A 27 6.35 23.68 15.21
CA PRO A 27 5.94 23.30 13.86
C PRO A 27 4.56 23.89 13.48
N LYS A 28 4.19 23.79 12.19
CA LYS A 28 2.87 24.18 11.65
C LYS A 28 2.17 22.97 11.08
N SER A 29 0.84 22.97 11.04
CA SER A 29 0.08 21.94 10.35
C SER A 29 0.49 21.88 8.88
N GLY A 30 0.67 20.67 8.34
CA GLY A 30 1.06 20.49 6.94
C GLY A 30 1.74 19.15 6.65
N VAL A 31 2.10 18.98 5.38
CA VAL A 31 2.78 17.78 4.88
C VAL A 31 4.22 17.78 5.35
N LEU A 32 4.59 16.72 6.05
CA LEU A 32 5.96 16.40 6.42
C LEU A 32 6.61 15.61 5.28
N GLY A 33 7.81 16.03 4.87
CA GLY A 33 8.66 15.26 3.96
C GLY A 33 8.99 13.86 4.50
N ALA A 34 9.53 13.01 3.63
CA ALA A 34 9.83 11.59 3.88
C ALA A 34 10.07 11.27 5.36
N GLY A 35 9.20 10.47 5.99
CA GLY A 35 9.23 10.25 7.45
C GLY A 35 10.59 9.87 8.05
N GLY A 36 11.54 9.39 7.23
CA GLY A 36 12.93 9.16 7.63
C GLY A 36 13.73 10.43 8.03
N GLU A 37 13.47 11.61 7.44
CA GLU A 37 14.15 12.85 7.85
C GLU A 37 13.56 13.42 9.14
N VAL A 38 12.24 13.32 9.32
CA VAL A 38 11.54 13.74 10.54
C VAL A 38 11.97 12.90 11.73
N LEU A 39 12.07 11.58 11.55
CA LEU A 39 12.54 10.67 12.61
C LEU A 39 14.02 10.88 12.97
N LYS A 40 14.88 11.19 11.99
CA LYS A 40 16.31 11.41 12.23
C LYS A 40 16.61 12.77 12.86
N ASN A 41 15.90 13.83 12.46
CA ASN A 41 16.22 15.20 12.86
C ASN A 41 15.30 15.78 13.93
N GLY A 42 14.16 15.13 14.21
CA GLY A 42 13.14 15.63 15.11
C GLY A 42 12.36 16.82 14.55
N PHE A 43 11.30 17.22 15.26
CA PHE A 43 10.53 18.41 14.94
C PHE A 43 11.18 19.64 15.54
N PHE A 44 11.23 20.73 14.77
CA PHE A 44 11.72 22.00 15.26
C PHE A 44 10.60 22.75 15.99
N PHE A 45 10.71 22.83 17.32
CA PHE A 45 9.82 23.60 18.16
C PHE A 45 10.42 24.98 18.39
N GLN A 46 9.76 26.01 17.85
CA GLN A 46 10.16 27.40 17.98
C GLN A 46 8.97 28.27 18.33
N GLY A 47 9.16 29.23 19.22
CA GLY A 47 8.13 30.17 19.58
C GLY A 47 8.59 31.13 20.67
N TRP A 48 7.63 31.68 21.40
CA TRP A 48 7.88 32.59 22.51
C TRP A 48 6.74 32.56 23.54
N VAL A 49 7.05 33.00 24.76
CA VAL A 49 6.09 33.10 25.86
C VAL A 49 6.36 34.34 26.73
N LEU A 50 5.29 35.04 27.10
CA LEU A 50 5.30 36.16 28.03
C LEU A 50 4.41 35.84 29.22
N THR A 51 4.88 36.13 30.43
CA THR A 51 4.19 35.80 31.68
C THR A 51 3.93 37.04 32.53
N ASN A 52 2.99 36.92 33.46
CA ASN A 52 2.74 37.97 34.44
C ASN A 52 3.92 38.08 35.42
N LYS A 53 4.21 39.28 35.92
CA LYS A 53 5.14 39.53 37.05
C LYS A 53 6.52 38.86 36.92
N ASN A 54 7.05 38.74 35.69
CA ASN A 54 8.32 38.07 35.38
C ASN A 54 8.41 36.60 35.84
N LEU A 55 7.29 35.89 35.95
CA LEU A 55 7.30 34.46 36.31
C LEU A 55 8.12 33.65 35.30
N ARG A 56 8.99 32.77 35.78
CA ARG A 56 9.79 31.89 34.92
C ARG A 56 8.88 30.85 34.25
N ALA A 57 8.77 30.92 32.93
CA ALA A 57 8.15 29.89 32.11
C ALA A 57 9.21 28.97 31.52
N ILE A 58 8.96 27.67 31.56
CA ILE A 58 9.81 26.65 30.93
C ILE A 58 8.96 25.91 29.90
N PRO A 59 9.19 26.10 28.58
CA PRO A 59 8.48 25.34 27.57
C PRO A 59 8.80 23.86 27.68
N TYR A 60 7.84 23.01 27.34
CA TYR A 60 8.04 21.56 27.29
C TYR A 60 7.26 20.93 26.13
N VAL A 61 7.73 19.75 25.73
CA VAL A 61 7.00 18.82 24.84
C VAL A 61 6.80 17.51 25.60
N LYS A 62 5.58 17.00 25.66
CA LYS A 62 5.26 15.66 26.16
C LYS A 62 4.86 14.76 25.00
N HIS A 63 5.48 13.59 24.90
CA HIS A 63 5.18 12.61 23.86
C HIS A 63 5.68 11.23 24.31
N GLY A 64 5.01 10.14 23.91
CA GLY A 64 5.48 8.77 24.20
C GLY A 64 5.65 8.40 25.68
N GLY A 65 5.06 9.16 26.61
CA GLY A 65 5.28 8.99 28.06
C GLY A 65 6.42 9.86 28.62
N ASP A 66 7.24 10.46 27.76
CA ASP A 66 8.33 11.35 28.13
C ASP A 66 7.89 12.82 28.17
N LYS A 67 8.58 13.63 28.98
CA LYS A 67 8.47 15.09 29.01
C LYS A 67 9.85 15.71 28.85
N LYS A 68 10.05 16.44 27.75
CA LYS A 68 11.29 17.15 27.48
C LYS A 68 11.10 18.66 27.64
N TYR A 69 11.92 19.27 28.48
CA TYR A 69 11.95 20.72 28.67
C TYR A 69 12.85 21.39 27.63
N LEU A 70 12.48 22.60 27.21
CA LEU A 70 13.24 23.45 26.30
C LEU A 70 13.74 24.67 27.06
N SER A 71 14.85 25.24 26.59
CA SER A 71 15.40 26.48 27.11
C SER A 71 14.85 27.69 26.38
N LEU A 72 14.62 28.79 27.10
CA LEU A 72 14.39 30.11 26.50
C LEU A 72 15.73 30.66 25.97
N ASN A 73 16.14 30.13 24.81
CA ASN A 73 17.45 30.34 24.21
C ASN A 73 17.48 31.39 23.08
N LYS A 74 16.35 32.02 22.75
CA LYS A 74 16.26 33.03 21.68
C LYS A 74 15.82 34.39 22.20
N ASP A 75 16.52 35.42 21.74
CA ASP A 75 16.11 36.81 21.92
C ASP A 75 15.01 37.14 20.90
N ARG A 76 13.92 37.73 21.37
CA ARG A 76 12.75 38.11 20.56
C ARG A 76 12.38 39.56 20.80
N VAL A 77 13.30 40.44 20.42
CA VAL A 77 13.18 41.91 20.57
C VAL A 77 11.91 42.41 19.87
N ASP A 78 11.59 41.83 18.70
CA ASP A 78 10.37 42.09 17.93
C ASP A 78 9.08 41.89 18.75
N VAL A 79 9.05 40.84 19.56
CA VAL A 79 7.90 40.50 20.43
C VAL A 79 7.83 41.46 21.61
N ILE A 80 8.96 41.75 22.26
CA ILE A 80 9.02 42.64 23.42
C ILE A 80 8.57 44.06 23.03
N GLU A 81 9.01 44.56 21.87
CA GLU A 81 8.67 45.90 21.41
C GLU A 81 7.20 46.05 21.01
N ARG A 82 6.61 45.02 20.39
CA ARG A 82 5.23 45.09 19.87
C ARG A 82 4.18 44.63 20.88
N VAL A 83 4.44 43.51 21.55
CA VAL A 83 3.50 42.86 22.47
C VAL A 83 3.79 43.24 23.93
N GLY A 84 5.07 43.44 24.28
CA GLY A 84 5.47 43.85 25.63
C GLY A 84 5.03 45.27 26.00
N LYS A 85 5.17 46.24 25.07
CA LYS A 85 4.78 47.64 25.28
C LYS A 85 3.27 47.82 25.49
N SER A 86 2.44 47.08 24.75
CA SER A 86 0.98 47.15 24.85
C SER A 86 0.41 46.53 26.14
N LYS A 87 1.19 45.66 26.81
CA LYS A 87 0.76 44.94 28.02
C LYS A 87 1.50 45.35 29.30
N GLN A 88 2.20 46.50 29.28
CA GLN A 88 2.96 47.07 30.41
C GLN A 88 3.90 46.05 31.09
N LEU A 89 4.53 45.18 30.31
CA LEU A 89 5.41 44.14 30.84
C LEU A 89 6.75 44.74 31.29
N CYS A 90 7.23 44.27 32.44
CA CYS A 90 8.48 44.73 33.05
C CYS A 90 9.68 44.32 32.18
N ARG A 91 10.70 45.18 32.04
CA ARG A 91 11.87 45.03 31.15
C ARG A 91 12.73 43.76 31.38
N ALA A 92 12.42 42.89 32.34
CA ALA A 92 13.29 41.77 32.75
C ALA A 92 13.18 40.49 31.89
N GLN A 93 12.33 40.44 30.85
CA GLN A 93 12.12 39.24 30.00
C GLN A 93 12.78 39.35 28.61
N TYR A 94 14.07 39.70 28.54
CA TYR A 94 14.78 39.81 27.24
C TYR A 94 14.89 38.47 26.49
N LYS A 95 14.89 37.34 27.21
CA LYS A 95 14.88 35.98 26.65
C LYS A 95 13.52 35.32 26.84
N CYS A 96 12.61 35.59 25.91
CA CYS A 96 11.27 35.02 25.89
C CYS A 96 11.04 34.02 24.75
N GLY A 97 12.02 33.89 23.84
CA GLY A 97 11.97 32.95 22.71
C GLY A 97 12.65 31.62 23.03
N PHE A 98 12.18 30.56 22.36
CA PHE A 98 12.78 29.24 22.37
C PHE A 98 12.89 28.70 20.94
N GLY A 99 13.84 27.80 20.71
CA GLY A 99 14.01 27.10 19.45
C GLY A 99 14.91 25.88 19.59
N GLU A 100 14.33 24.68 19.56
CA GLU A 100 15.06 23.42 19.67
C GLU A 100 14.45 22.33 18.80
N LYS A 101 15.29 21.41 18.31
CA LYS A 101 14.82 20.20 17.63
C LYS A 101 14.57 19.08 18.64
N ILE A 102 13.39 18.49 18.59
CA ILE A 102 12.93 17.44 19.50
C ILE A 102 12.65 16.18 18.69
N PRO A 103 13.42 15.09 18.88
CA PRO A 103 13.08 13.79 18.31
C PRO A 103 11.72 13.34 18.84
N ILE A 104 10.78 13.00 17.95
CA ILE A 104 9.45 12.50 18.31
C ILE A 104 9.35 11.04 17.91
N ASN A 105 8.99 10.19 18.87
CA ASN A 105 8.89 8.74 18.74
C ASN A 105 7.45 8.21 18.93
N SER A 106 6.45 9.10 19.00
CA SER A 106 5.03 8.75 19.17
C SER A 106 4.15 9.47 18.12
N PRO A 107 2.97 8.92 17.78
CA PRO A 107 2.05 9.51 16.79
C PRO A 107 1.43 10.84 17.21
N GLY A 108 1.76 11.35 18.40
CA GLY A 108 1.27 12.62 18.87
C GLY A 108 1.82 12.96 20.23
N GLY A 109 1.46 14.15 20.70
CA GLY A 109 1.91 14.69 21.97
C GLY A 109 1.27 16.04 22.25
N VAL A 110 1.79 16.70 23.28
CA VAL A 110 1.38 18.06 23.65
C VAL A 110 2.60 18.97 23.82
N PHE A 111 2.44 20.22 23.45
CA PHE A 111 3.37 21.29 23.76
C PHE A 111 2.74 22.18 24.83
N GLY A 112 3.54 22.63 25.79
CA GLY A 112 3.07 23.39 26.93
C GLY A 112 4.15 24.20 27.62
N PHE A 113 3.78 24.84 28.72
CA PHE A 113 4.67 25.61 29.57
C PHE A 113 4.53 25.18 31.02
N GLU A 114 5.64 25.11 31.74
CA GLU A 114 5.64 24.98 33.19
C GLU A 114 5.95 26.33 33.83
N ILE A 115 5.09 26.75 34.77
CA ILE A 115 5.21 28.01 35.48
C ILE A 115 4.95 27.71 36.96
N GLN A 116 5.90 28.07 37.83
CA GLN A 116 5.82 27.81 39.28
C GLN A 116 5.48 26.34 39.63
N GLY A 117 6.04 25.38 38.88
CA GLY A 117 5.78 23.95 39.09
C GLY A 117 4.44 23.45 38.54
N ARG A 118 3.61 24.31 37.96
CA ARG A 118 2.34 23.95 37.32
C ARG A 118 2.50 23.87 35.80
N GLY A 119 2.08 22.75 35.21
CA GLY A 119 2.09 22.53 33.77
C GLY A 119 0.81 23.01 33.08
N TYR A 120 0.96 23.72 31.97
CA TYR A 120 -0.10 24.18 31.09
C TYR A 120 0.10 23.61 29.69
N ASP A 121 -0.69 22.60 29.33
CA ASP A 121 -0.72 22.12 27.94
C ASP A 121 -1.45 23.16 27.08
N VAL A 122 -0.83 23.57 25.98
CA VAL A 122 -1.33 24.65 25.14
C VAL A 122 -1.63 24.23 23.71
N ILE A 123 -0.94 23.21 23.23
CA ILE A 123 -1.10 22.64 21.90
C ILE A 123 -1.13 21.13 22.02
N LYS A 124 -2.04 20.50 21.27
CA LYS A 124 -1.99 19.08 20.94
C LYS A 124 -1.50 18.96 19.50
N PHE A 125 -0.61 18.00 19.24
CA PHE A 125 -0.22 17.66 17.88
C PHE A 125 -0.39 16.16 17.62
N SER A 126 -0.75 15.79 16.39
CA SER A 126 -0.79 14.41 15.91
C SER A 126 -0.09 14.29 14.56
N ILE A 127 0.48 13.11 14.30
CA ILE A 127 1.18 12.75 13.08
C ILE A 127 0.44 11.57 12.48
N GLU A 128 -0.14 11.76 11.30
CA GLU A 128 -0.98 10.76 10.65
C GLU A 128 -0.49 10.51 9.21
N GLY A 129 -0.54 9.26 8.74
CA GLY A 129 -0.28 8.95 7.33
C GLY A 129 -1.51 9.19 6.45
N ASP A 130 -1.31 9.28 5.14
CA ASP A 130 -2.37 9.54 4.15
C ASP A 130 -3.45 8.43 4.09
N LEU A 131 -3.14 7.21 4.54
CA LEU A 131 -4.09 6.12 4.67
C LEU A 131 -4.24 5.74 6.14
N LYS A 132 -5.47 5.55 6.61
CA LYS A 132 -5.69 4.99 7.94
C LYS A 132 -5.30 3.51 7.93
N VAL A 133 -4.58 3.10 8.96
CA VAL A 133 -4.19 1.72 9.18
C VAL A 133 -4.90 1.28 10.46
N LEU A 134 -5.63 0.18 10.38
CA LEU A 134 -6.29 -0.40 11.53
C LEU A 134 -5.31 -1.26 12.30
N GLU A 135 -5.20 -1.03 13.60
CA GLU A 135 -4.38 -1.87 14.47
C GLU A 135 -5.19 -3.05 14.98
N GLY A 136 -4.71 -4.24 14.65
CA GLY A 136 -5.19 -5.50 15.21
C GLY A 136 -4.42 -5.92 16.46
N LYS A 137 -4.73 -7.12 16.95
CA LYS A 137 -4.02 -7.71 18.08
C LYS A 137 -2.60 -8.11 17.69
N ALA A 138 -1.72 -8.21 18.68
CA ALA A 138 -0.34 -8.71 18.52
C ALA A 138 0.46 -8.00 17.42
N GLY A 139 0.23 -6.69 17.21
CA GLY A 139 1.00 -5.87 16.27
C GLY A 139 0.59 -6.02 14.80
N TRP A 140 -0.44 -6.81 14.48
CA TRP A 140 -0.95 -6.93 13.11
C TRP A 140 -1.58 -5.64 12.63
N LEU A 141 -1.27 -5.23 11.41
CA LEU A 141 -1.82 -4.04 10.78
C LEU A 141 -2.80 -4.43 9.69
N PHE A 142 -3.93 -3.75 9.56
CA PHE A 142 -4.93 -3.99 8.52
C PHE A 142 -5.23 -2.69 7.78
N LEU A 143 -5.81 -2.81 6.59
CA LEU A 143 -6.28 -1.65 5.85
C LEU A 143 -7.48 -1.02 6.57
N ASP A 144 -7.51 0.30 6.63
CA ASP A 144 -8.67 1.07 7.07
C ASP A 144 -8.91 2.24 6.11
N ASN A 145 -10.16 2.70 6.05
CA ASN A 145 -10.57 3.87 5.28
C ASN A 145 -10.03 3.87 3.83
N ASP A 146 -10.02 2.69 3.19
CA ASP A 146 -9.65 2.58 1.79
C ASP A 146 -10.82 2.98 0.89
N SER A 147 -10.54 3.34 -0.36
CA SER A 147 -11.56 3.78 -1.33
C SER A 147 -12.57 2.70 -1.75
N ASN A 148 -12.48 1.49 -1.18
CA ASN A 148 -13.42 0.40 -1.41
C ASN A 148 -14.19 0.00 -0.13
N ASN A 149 -14.02 0.67 1.00
CA ASN A 149 -14.74 0.38 2.24
C ASN A 149 -14.57 -1.08 2.73
N SER A 150 -13.35 -1.61 2.70
CA SER A 150 -13.04 -3.01 3.07
C SER A 150 -13.60 -3.43 4.44
N VAL A 151 -13.56 -2.53 5.44
CA VAL A 151 -14.15 -2.76 6.77
C VAL A 151 -15.65 -3.02 6.69
N LEU A 152 -16.41 -2.21 5.94
CA LEU A 152 -17.86 -2.38 5.78
C LEU A 152 -18.18 -3.67 5.03
N GLN A 153 -17.38 -4.02 4.00
CA GLN A 153 -17.52 -5.29 3.29
C GLN A 153 -17.34 -6.47 4.24
N PHE A 154 -16.28 -6.46 5.06
CA PHE A 154 -15.99 -7.55 6.00
C PHE A 154 -17.07 -7.71 7.07
N LYS A 155 -17.62 -6.60 7.56
CA LYS A 155 -18.73 -6.59 8.55
C LYS A 155 -20.07 -6.99 7.93
N GLY A 156 -20.15 -7.15 6.60
CA GLY A 156 -21.40 -7.43 5.89
C GLY A 156 -22.36 -6.24 5.87
N GLU A 157 -21.86 -5.03 6.10
CA GLU A 157 -22.62 -3.78 6.09
C GLU A 157 -22.67 -3.14 4.69
N LEU A 158 -21.79 -3.60 3.80
CA LEU A 158 -21.79 -3.27 2.37
C LEU A 158 -21.94 -4.56 1.58
N GLY A 159 -23.03 -4.69 0.82
CA GLY A 159 -23.30 -5.79 -0.11
C GLY A 159 -23.23 -5.34 -1.58
N LEU A 160 -23.36 -6.31 -2.49
CA LEU A 160 -23.48 -6.05 -3.92
C LEU A 160 -24.91 -5.61 -4.28
N SER A 161 -25.03 -4.55 -5.07
CA SER A 161 -26.27 -4.20 -5.76
C SER A 161 -26.61 -5.23 -6.84
N GLU A 162 -27.89 -5.31 -7.23
CA GLU A 162 -28.33 -6.21 -8.31
C GLU A 162 -27.60 -5.96 -9.64
N LYS A 163 -27.25 -4.69 -9.94
CA LYS A 163 -26.41 -4.34 -11.09
C LYS A 163 -25.02 -4.96 -10.98
N GLN A 164 -24.39 -4.91 -9.81
CA GLN A 164 -23.07 -5.51 -9.60
C GLN A 164 -23.14 -7.04 -9.67
N LYS A 165 -24.18 -7.67 -9.11
CA LYS A 165 -24.41 -9.12 -9.22
C LYS A 165 -24.62 -9.56 -10.66
N TYR A 166 -25.40 -8.82 -11.44
CA TYR A 166 -25.57 -9.05 -12.87
C TYR A 166 -24.24 -8.91 -13.63
N ALA A 167 -23.47 -7.87 -13.34
CA ALA A 167 -22.16 -7.67 -13.97
C ALA A 167 -21.17 -8.82 -13.66
N TRP A 168 -21.15 -9.34 -12.43
CA TRP A 168 -20.37 -10.53 -12.08
C TRP A 168 -20.83 -11.77 -12.85
N ARG A 169 -22.14 -12.04 -12.92
CA ARG A 169 -22.69 -13.14 -13.74
C ARG A 169 -22.23 -13.04 -15.19
N SER A 170 -22.36 -11.85 -15.77
CA SER A 170 -21.98 -11.57 -17.15
C SER A 170 -20.48 -11.79 -17.35
N TYR A 171 -19.64 -11.21 -16.48
CA TYR A 171 -18.19 -11.35 -16.54
C TYR A 171 -17.72 -12.81 -16.49
N LEU A 172 -18.19 -13.59 -15.50
CA LEU A 172 -17.78 -14.99 -15.34
C LEU A 172 -18.19 -15.84 -16.55
N THR A 173 -19.41 -15.64 -17.04
CA THR A 173 -19.92 -16.30 -18.26
C THR A 173 -19.09 -15.92 -19.49
N SER A 174 -18.86 -14.63 -19.70
CA SER A 174 -18.10 -14.13 -20.85
C SER A 174 -16.65 -14.62 -20.84
N PHE A 175 -16.02 -14.70 -19.68
CA PHE A 175 -14.65 -15.21 -19.60
C PHE A 175 -14.58 -16.71 -19.90
N GLY A 176 -15.52 -17.50 -19.37
CA GLY A 176 -15.64 -18.93 -19.71
C GLY A 176 -15.90 -19.17 -21.20
N SER A 177 -16.78 -18.37 -21.81
CA SER A 177 -17.01 -18.39 -23.26
C SER A 177 -15.75 -18.04 -24.05
N LEU A 178 -15.01 -17.00 -23.63
CA LEU A 178 -13.77 -16.60 -24.27
C LEU A 178 -12.72 -17.73 -24.21
N ALA A 179 -12.60 -18.39 -23.07
CA ALA A 179 -11.72 -19.55 -22.87
C ALA A 179 -12.07 -20.71 -23.80
N THR A 180 -13.37 -20.99 -23.95
CA THR A 180 -13.87 -22.04 -24.83
C THR A 180 -13.61 -21.71 -26.30
N SER A 181 -13.95 -20.49 -26.74
CA SER A 181 -13.80 -20.06 -28.14
C SER A 181 -12.35 -19.91 -28.59
N ASN A 182 -11.41 -19.66 -27.68
CA ASN A 182 -9.98 -19.51 -27.98
C ASN A 182 -9.14 -20.70 -27.47
N ASN A 183 -9.77 -21.76 -26.97
CA ASN A 183 -9.13 -23.00 -26.53
C ASN A 183 -7.97 -22.80 -25.51
N PHE A 184 -8.22 -22.05 -24.44
CA PHE A 184 -7.27 -21.89 -23.32
C PHE A 184 -7.89 -22.32 -21.98
N GLY A 185 -7.06 -22.81 -21.06
CA GLY A 185 -7.50 -23.07 -19.68
C GLY A 185 -7.62 -21.76 -18.89
N HIS A 186 -8.65 -21.61 -18.06
CA HIS A 186 -8.89 -20.37 -17.36
C HIS A 186 -9.15 -20.55 -15.86
N ALA A 187 -8.81 -19.53 -15.08
CA ALA A 187 -9.14 -19.45 -13.66
C ALA A 187 -9.44 -18.00 -13.24
N VAL A 188 -10.38 -17.83 -12.32
CA VAL A 188 -10.68 -16.55 -11.67
C VAL A 188 -10.25 -16.65 -10.22
N LEU A 189 -9.26 -15.87 -9.80
CA LEU A 189 -8.78 -15.83 -8.42
C LEU A 189 -9.26 -14.56 -7.73
N ILE A 190 -10.05 -14.73 -6.67
CA ILE A 190 -10.26 -13.68 -5.66
C ILE A 190 -9.20 -13.90 -4.59
N ALA A 191 -8.15 -13.06 -4.58
CA ALA A 191 -7.16 -13.07 -3.52
C ALA A 191 -7.83 -12.62 -2.21
N PRO A 192 -7.88 -13.47 -1.17
CA PRO A 192 -8.62 -13.14 0.04
C PRO A 192 -8.08 -11.90 0.72
N SER A 193 -8.97 -11.13 1.36
CA SER A 193 -8.52 -10.08 2.27
C SER A 193 -7.92 -10.70 3.53
N LYS A 194 -6.91 -10.04 4.11
CA LYS A 194 -6.15 -10.58 5.25
C LYS A 194 -7.05 -10.93 6.44
N GLU A 195 -8.00 -10.06 6.75
CA GLU A 195 -8.98 -10.22 7.82
C GLU A 195 -9.92 -11.43 7.64
N MET A 196 -10.09 -11.94 6.42
CA MET A 196 -10.88 -13.16 6.17
C MET A 196 -10.12 -14.43 6.56
N VAL A 197 -8.80 -14.41 6.43
CA VAL A 197 -7.92 -15.56 6.68
C VAL A 197 -7.47 -15.60 8.13
N ILE A 198 -7.13 -14.45 8.73
CA ILE A 198 -6.64 -14.38 10.12
C ILE A 198 -7.55 -13.51 11.02
N PRO A 199 -8.85 -13.84 11.13
CA PRO A 199 -9.84 -13.01 11.84
C PRO A 199 -9.55 -12.84 13.33
N GLU A 200 -8.78 -13.73 13.95
CA GLU A 200 -8.43 -13.71 15.38
C GLU A 200 -7.61 -12.48 15.78
N TYR A 201 -6.85 -11.91 14.83
CA TYR A 201 -6.07 -10.68 15.02
C TYR A 201 -6.84 -9.41 14.61
N TYR A 202 -7.97 -9.56 13.92
CA TYR A 202 -8.77 -8.43 13.42
C TYR A 202 -9.73 -7.93 14.51
N PRO A 203 -9.95 -6.60 14.67
CA PRO A 203 -10.76 -6.08 15.76
C PRO A 203 -12.28 -6.14 15.49
N TYR A 204 -12.69 -6.33 14.23
CA TYR A 204 -14.11 -6.44 13.88
C TYR A 204 -14.52 -7.90 13.71
N LYS A 205 -15.81 -8.17 13.98
CA LYS A 205 -16.42 -9.46 13.67
C LYS A 205 -16.87 -9.48 12.21
N ARG A 206 -16.67 -10.62 11.56
CA ARG A 206 -17.14 -10.85 10.19
C ARG A 206 -18.66 -10.84 10.15
N GLY A 207 -19.23 -10.24 9.11
CA GLY A 207 -20.64 -10.35 8.78
C GLY A 207 -21.04 -11.77 8.39
N LYS A 208 -22.34 -12.05 8.44
CA LYS A 208 -22.89 -13.34 7.98
C LYS A 208 -22.66 -13.54 6.48
N ILE A 209 -22.88 -12.49 5.70
CA ILE A 209 -22.72 -12.46 4.24
C ILE A 209 -21.89 -11.23 3.92
N THR A 210 -20.84 -11.42 3.14
CA THR A 210 -19.96 -10.38 2.59
C THR A 210 -20.10 -10.32 1.07
N PRO A 211 -19.67 -9.23 0.41
CA PRO A 211 -19.69 -9.16 -1.04
C PRO A 211 -18.97 -10.31 -1.76
N VAL A 212 -17.90 -10.85 -1.15
CA VAL A 212 -17.19 -11.99 -1.73
C VAL A 212 -18.05 -13.26 -1.65
N ASP A 213 -18.76 -13.48 -0.54
CA ASP A 213 -19.71 -14.59 -0.41
C ASP A 213 -20.82 -14.50 -1.49
N GLU A 214 -21.27 -13.28 -1.80
CA GLU A 214 -22.25 -13.06 -2.87
C GLU A 214 -21.68 -13.40 -4.26
N VAL A 215 -20.41 -13.09 -4.54
CA VAL A 215 -19.75 -13.51 -5.79
C VAL A 215 -19.58 -15.02 -5.86
N GLU A 216 -19.18 -15.65 -4.76
CA GLU A 216 -19.06 -17.11 -4.67
C GLU A 216 -20.41 -17.79 -4.91
N ALA A 217 -21.49 -17.29 -4.32
CA ALA A 217 -22.84 -17.80 -4.52
C ALA A 217 -23.38 -17.60 -5.95
N ILE A 218 -22.88 -16.59 -6.66
CA ILE A 218 -23.19 -16.35 -8.08
C ILE A 218 -22.43 -17.30 -9.01
N SER A 219 -21.27 -17.78 -8.58
CA SER A 219 -20.39 -18.59 -9.41
C SER A 219 -20.89 -20.02 -9.58
N LYS A 220 -20.51 -20.63 -10.70
CA LYS A 220 -20.69 -22.04 -11.01
C LYS A 220 -19.34 -22.72 -11.14
N ASN A 221 -19.31 -24.05 -11.10
CA ASN A 221 -18.07 -24.82 -11.25
C ASN A 221 -17.36 -24.50 -12.58
N GLU A 222 -18.09 -24.33 -13.69
CA GLU A 222 -17.51 -24.00 -14.99
C GLU A 222 -16.82 -22.63 -15.05
N HIS A 223 -17.11 -21.72 -14.10
CA HIS A 223 -16.47 -20.41 -14.02
C HIS A 223 -15.06 -20.46 -13.42
N ASN A 224 -14.65 -21.61 -12.87
CA ASN A 224 -13.31 -21.82 -12.31
C ASN A 224 -12.91 -20.72 -11.30
N LEU A 225 -13.86 -20.31 -10.45
CA LEU A 225 -13.65 -19.30 -9.41
C LEU A 225 -12.94 -19.93 -8.21
N ILE A 226 -11.91 -19.25 -7.71
CA ILE A 226 -11.07 -19.65 -6.59
C ILE A 226 -11.09 -18.52 -5.56
N HIS A 227 -11.43 -18.86 -4.32
CA HIS A 227 -11.30 -17.99 -3.15
C HIS A 227 -10.68 -18.80 -2.00
N PRO A 228 -9.34 -18.85 -1.89
CA PRO A 228 -8.63 -19.86 -1.11
C PRO A 228 -8.57 -19.54 0.40
N VAL A 229 -9.69 -19.16 1.02
CA VAL A 229 -9.71 -18.77 2.44
C VAL A 229 -9.43 -19.97 3.35
N SER A 230 -10.08 -21.11 3.14
CA SER A 230 -9.88 -22.31 3.97
C SER A 230 -8.47 -22.86 3.76
N GLN A 231 -8.00 -22.95 2.53
CA GLN A 231 -6.64 -23.41 2.22
C GLN A 231 -5.59 -22.55 2.91
N LEU A 232 -5.75 -21.22 2.93
CA LEU A 232 -4.81 -20.33 3.61
C LEU A 232 -4.92 -20.39 5.14
N LYS A 233 -6.10 -20.69 5.70
CA LYS A 233 -6.30 -20.89 7.14
C LYS A 233 -5.67 -22.18 7.64
N ASP A 234 -5.86 -23.25 6.88
CA ASP A 234 -5.37 -24.59 7.21
C ASP A 234 -3.88 -24.74 6.85
N PHE A 235 -3.29 -23.72 6.21
CA PHE A 235 -1.90 -23.73 5.82
C PHE A 235 -0.98 -23.66 7.04
N CYS A 236 -0.06 -24.62 7.17
CA CYS A 236 0.84 -24.74 8.31
C CYS A 236 1.90 -23.61 8.43
N LYS A 237 1.89 -22.64 7.52
CA LYS A 237 2.81 -21.49 7.50
C LYS A 237 2.00 -20.20 7.47
N ARG A 238 2.59 -19.11 7.97
CA ARG A 238 1.94 -17.81 8.03
C ARG A 238 1.55 -17.30 6.62
N PRO A 239 0.25 -17.13 6.31
CA PRO A 239 -0.21 -16.80 4.97
C PRO A 239 -0.09 -15.30 4.64
N PHE A 240 -0.08 -14.42 5.65
CA PHE A 240 -0.03 -12.96 5.45
C PHE A 240 1.10 -12.28 6.22
N ARG A 241 1.56 -11.17 5.68
CA ARG A 241 2.55 -10.29 6.32
C ARG A 241 1.90 -9.47 7.44
N VAL A 242 2.64 -9.22 8.51
CA VAL A 242 2.12 -8.55 9.72
C VAL A 242 1.85 -7.08 9.44
N CYS A 243 2.85 -6.37 8.90
CA CYS A 243 2.80 -4.94 8.62
C CYS A 243 2.49 -4.60 7.15
N ASP A 244 1.96 -5.55 6.38
CA ASP A 244 1.65 -5.37 4.96
C ASP A 244 0.27 -5.95 4.62
N SER A 245 -0.40 -5.41 3.61
CA SER A 245 -1.73 -5.84 3.18
C SER A 245 -1.73 -7.12 2.34
N HIS A 246 -0.57 -7.57 1.84
CA HIS A 246 -0.43 -8.72 0.97
C HIS A 246 -0.06 -10.01 1.74
N TRP A 247 -0.28 -11.14 1.07
CA TRP A 247 0.21 -12.44 1.54
C TRP A 247 1.73 -12.51 1.62
N THR A 248 2.24 -13.47 2.38
CA THR A 248 3.65 -13.86 2.34
C THR A 248 3.95 -14.59 1.02
N PRO A 249 5.23 -14.79 0.64
CA PRO A 249 5.58 -15.68 -0.45
C PRO A 249 4.99 -17.09 -0.30
N LYS A 250 4.87 -17.60 0.93
CA LYS A 250 4.29 -18.93 1.18
C LYS A 250 2.77 -18.93 0.99
N GLY A 251 2.07 -17.86 1.41
CA GLY A 251 0.63 -17.70 1.13
C GLY A 251 0.34 -17.53 -0.37
N ALA A 252 1.21 -16.80 -1.09
CA ALA A 252 1.15 -16.69 -2.53
C ALA A 252 1.29 -18.06 -3.22
N ARG A 253 2.26 -18.87 -2.77
CA ARG A 253 2.46 -20.25 -3.23
C ARG A 253 1.20 -21.10 -3.02
N CYS A 254 0.64 -21.08 -1.81
CA CYS A 254 -0.59 -21.81 -1.48
C CYS A 254 -1.74 -21.43 -2.42
N SER A 255 -1.95 -20.14 -2.66
CA SER A 255 -3.00 -19.66 -3.58
C SER A 255 -2.73 -20.04 -5.04
N PHE A 256 -1.45 -20.06 -5.44
CA PHE A 256 -1.06 -20.47 -6.79
C PHE A 256 -1.24 -21.97 -7.04
N MET A 257 -1.05 -22.82 -6.02
CA MET A 257 -1.35 -24.26 -6.15
C MET A 257 -2.82 -24.51 -6.48
N GLU A 258 -3.75 -23.74 -5.88
CA GLU A 258 -5.17 -23.84 -6.21
C GLU A 258 -5.48 -23.44 -7.66
N ILE A 259 -4.76 -22.44 -8.21
CA ILE A 259 -4.85 -22.11 -9.64
C ILE A 259 -4.41 -23.31 -10.49
N LEU A 260 -3.26 -23.90 -10.18
CA LEU A 260 -2.71 -25.00 -10.98
C LEU A 260 -3.63 -26.23 -10.98
N LYS A 261 -4.27 -26.52 -9.85
CA LYS A 261 -5.30 -27.56 -9.71
C LYS A 261 -6.49 -27.32 -10.63
N ILE A 262 -7.03 -26.10 -10.64
CA ILE A 262 -8.12 -25.70 -11.55
C ILE A 262 -7.71 -25.78 -13.02
N LEU A 263 -6.46 -25.42 -13.32
CA LEU A 263 -5.87 -25.55 -14.67
C LEU A 263 -5.50 -27.00 -15.03
N LYS A 264 -5.76 -27.98 -14.15
CA LYS A 264 -5.51 -29.42 -14.34
C LYS A 264 -4.04 -29.73 -14.66
N LEU A 265 -3.12 -29.00 -14.02
CA LEU A 265 -1.70 -29.29 -14.09
C LEU A 265 -1.31 -30.28 -12.99
N ASP A 266 -0.19 -30.99 -13.18
CA ASP A 266 0.25 -32.02 -12.24
C ASP A 266 0.73 -31.37 -10.94
N GLU A 267 -0.11 -31.47 -9.90
CA GLU A 267 0.15 -30.90 -8.60
C GLU A 267 1.43 -31.48 -7.98
N GLN A 268 1.68 -32.78 -8.12
CA GLN A 268 2.81 -33.45 -7.46
C GLN A 268 4.15 -32.97 -8.02
N ILE A 269 4.25 -32.83 -9.33
CA ILE A 269 5.45 -32.32 -9.99
C ILE A 269 5.71 -30.86 -9.57
N VAL A 270 4.65 -30.04 -9.51
CA VAL A 270 4.82 -28.64 -9.08
C VAL A 270 5.11 -28.51 -7.59
N TYR A 271 4.51 -29.35 -6.73
CA TYR A 271 4.87 -29.41 -5.31
C TYR A 271 6.35 -29.73 -5.13
N SER A 272 6.85 -30.74 -5.84
CA SER A 272 8.27 -31.14 -5.82
C SER A 272 9.18 -30.00 -6.25
N LEU A 273 8.77 -29.21 -7.25
CA LEU A 273 9.52 -28.02 -7.69
C LEU A 273 9.68 -26.99 -6.57
N PHE A 274 8.69 -26.79 -5.70
CA PHE A 274 8.71 -25.79 -4.64
C PHE A 274 9.13 -26.32 -3.27
N GLU A 275 9.30 -27.63 -3.13
CA GLU A 275 9.70 -28.27 -1.87
C GLU A 275 11.10 -27.84 -1.43
N SER A 276 12.01 -27.66 -2.38
CA SER A 276 13.39 -27.21 -2.14
C SER A 276 13.52 -25.70 -1.91
N ASP A 277 12.42 -24.97 -1.75
CA ASP A 277 12.45 -23.51 -1.58
C ASP A 277 12.99 -23.12 -0.20
N GLU A 278 14.08 -22.36 -0.20
CA GLU A 278 14.66 -21.78 1.00
C GLU A 278 14.08 -20.38 1.27
N TYR A 279 13.85 -20.08 2.55
CA TYR A 279 13.35 -18.78 2.99
C TYR A 279 14.27 -18.19 4.05
N LYS A 280 14.39 -16.86 4.07
CA LYS A 280 15.15 -16.13 5.09
C LYS A 280 14.32 -14.99 5.66
N GLU A 281 14.45 -14.80 6.96
CA GLU A 281 13.78 -13.72 7.68
C GLU A 281 14.49 -12.39 7.46
N TYR A 282 13.68 -11.37 7.19
CA TYR A 282 14.11 -9.97 7.12
C TYR A 282 13.14 -9.12 7.92
N LEU A 283 13.66 -8.10 8.60
CA LEU A 283 12.81 -7.10 9.25
C LEU A 283 12.29 -6.13 8.18
N LEU A 284 10.98 -6.16 7.91
CA LEU A 284 10.35 -5.39 6.84
C LEU A 284 9.19 -4.55 7.37
N CYS A 285 9.10 -3.31 6.85
CA CYS A 285 8.05 -2.36 7.23
C CYS A 285 6.70 -2.69 6.56
N GLY A 286 6.72 -3.23 5.34
CA GLY A 286 5.49 -3.49 4.57
C GLY A 286 4.78 -2.21 4.11
N ASP A 287 3.75 -2.33 3.28
CA ASP A 287 2.99 -1.19 2.77
C ASP A 287 2.12 -0.49 3.84
N LEU A 288 1.71 -1.18 4.91
CA LEU A 288 0.93 -0.60 6.01
C LEU A 288 1.83 -0.04 7.12
N GLY A 289 2.89 -0.75 7.50
CA GLY A 289 3.82 -0.27 8.53
C GLY A 289 4.52 1.01 8.12
N ASN A 290 4.68 1.24 6.82
CA ASN A 290 5.19 2.48 6.25
C ASN A 290 4.24 3.68 6.35
N LYS A 291 2.95 3.45 6.63
CA LYS A 291 1.89 4.48 6.65
C LYS A 291 1.52 4.93 8.06
N ILE A 292 2.16 4.36 9.08
CA ILE A 292 1.95 4.72 10.48
C ILE A 292 3.20 5.37 11.05
N PHE A 293 2.99 6.19 12.07
CA PHE A 293 4.07 6.89 12.75
C PHE A 293 4.18 6.45 14.22
N PRO A 294 5.38 6.07 14.71
CA PRO A 294 6.55 5.74 13.89
C PRO A 294 6.28 4.51 12.99
N PRO A 295 7.02 4.36 11.86
CA PRO A 295 6.88 3.20 11.00
C PRO A 295 7.12 1.90 11.78
N ARG A 296 6.32 0.86 11.52
CA ARG A 296 6.46 -0.45 12.17
C ARG A 296 6.97 -1.49 11.20
N SER A 297 7.86 -2.34 11.67
CA SER A 297 8.36 -3.49 10.92
C SER A 297 8.10 -4.78 11.67
N ALA A 298 8.01 -5.87 10.93
CA ALA A 298 7.94 -7.22 11.45
C ALA A 298 8.91 -8.12 10.69
N TYR A 299 9.31 -9.24 11.31
CA TYR A 299 10.09 -10.26 10.63
C TYR A 299 9.22 -10.96 9.58
N GLU A 300 9.72 -11.03 8.36
CA GLU A 300 9.05 -11.62 7.21
C GLU A 300 9.98 -12.58 6.50
N GLU A 301 9.47 -13.78 6.21
CA GLU A 301 10.19 -14.78 5.42
C GLU A 301 10.10 -14.45 3.92
N LEU A 302 11.25 -14.16 3.32
CA LEU A 302 11.37 -13.95 1.88
C LEU A 302 12.01 -15.16 1.21
N LEU A 303 11.52 -15.48 0.01
CA LEU A 303 12.06 -16.55 -0.81
C LEU A 303 13.49 -16.20 -1.25
N LEU A 304 14.42 -17.15 -1.09
CA LEU A 304 15.81 -17.00 -1.50
C LEU A 304 16.05 -17.51 -2.92
N ARG A 305 17.06 -16.93 -3.59
CA ARG A 305 17.63 -17.34 -4.89
C ARG A 305 16.69 -17.25 -6.11
N VAL A 306 15.39 -17.35 -5.90
CA VAL A 306 14.35 -17.16 -6.91
C VAL A 306 14.00 -15.68 -7.02
N ASN A 307 13.97 -15.17 -8.25
CA ASN A 307 13.52 -13.82 -8.53
C ASN A 307 13.07 -13.73 -10.00
N TYR A 308 11.77 -13.57 -10.23
CA TYR A 308 11.17 -13.48 -11.56
C TYR A 308 11.77 -12.34 -12.39
N ARG A 309 12.30 -11.29 -11.75
CA ARG A 309 12.90 -10.13 -12.43
C ARG A 309 14.10 -10.49 -13.31
N LYS A 310 14.76 -11.62 -13.06
CA LYS A 310 15.86 -12.16 -13.88
C LYS A 310 15.37 -12.68 -15.24
N HIS A 311 14.09 -13.03 -15.33
CA HIS A 311 13.46 -13.58 -16.53
C HIS A 311 12.66 -12.52 -17.31
N VAL A 312 12.57 -11.28 -16.82
CA VAL A 312 11.76 -10.24 -17.46
C VAL A 312 12.46 -9.70 -18.71
N SER A 313 11.86 -9.94 -19.87
CA SER A 313 12.27 -9.41 -21.17
C SER A 313 11.61 -8.06 -21.48
N TYR A 314 10.43 -7.76 -20.91
CA TYR A 314 9.76 -6.48 -21.08
C TYR A 314 9.05 -6.01 -19.80
N ASP A 315 9.15 -4.72 -19.49
CA ASP A 315 8.38 -4.06 -18.43
C ASP A 315 8.13 -2.62 -18.87
N ASN A 316 6.86 -2.22 -19.03
CA ASN A 316 6.57 -0.82 -19.38
C ASN A 316 6.75 0.13 -18.19
N HIS A 317 7.05 -0.38 -16.98
CA HIS A 317 7.33 0.36 -15.77
C HIS A 317 6.23 1.32 -15.28
N LEU A 318 5.02 1.26 -15.88
CA LEU A 318 3.88 2.02 -15.37
C LEU A 318 3.52 1.59 -13.94
N PRO A 319 3.03 2.50 -13.09
CA PRO A 319 2.57 2.15 -11.75
C PRO A 319 1.14 1.59 -11.80
N ASN A 320 0.93 0.43 -11.17
CA ASN A 320 -0.37 -0.21 -11.00
C ASN A 320 -1.10 -0.43 -12.35
N MET A 321 -2.35 0.03 -12.47
CA MET A 321 -3.19 -0.20 -13.66
C MET A 321 -2.49 0.20 -14.97
N GLY A 322 -2.54 -0.71 -15.95
CA GLY A 322 -1.86 -0.56 -17.24
C GLY A 322 -0.41 -1.05 -17.24
N ARG A 323 0.16 -1.45 -16.10
CA ARG A 323 1.50 -2.05 -16.10
C ARG A 323 1.49 -3.40 -16.81
N ILE A 324 2.48 -3.61 -17.68
CA ILE A 324 2.71 -4.85 -18.41
C ILE A 324 4.11 -5.36 -18.08
N ILE A 325 4.22 -6.64 -17.74
CA ILE A 325 5.48 -7.35 -17.57
C ILE A 325 5.43 -8.63 -18.41
N VAL A 326 6.46 -8.84 -19.25
CA VAL A 326 6.66 -10.10 -19.97
C VAL A 326 7.94 -10.74 -19.45
N ALA A 327 7.85 -12.01 -19.08
CA ALA A 327 8.98 -12.81 -18.63
C ALA A 327 9.08 -14.11 -19.43
N HIS A 328 10.32 -14.51 -19.70
CA HIS A 328 10.68 -15.72 -20.41
C HIS A 328 11.68 -16.54 -19.58
N ASN A 329 11.36 -17.79 -19.27
CA ASN A 329 12.22 -18.71 -18.56
C ASN A 329 12.33 -20.05 -19.30
N GLU A 330 13.47 -20.26 -19.99
CA GLU A 330 13.73 -21.50 -20.72
C GLU A 330 13.84 -22.74 -19.81
N ASN A 331 14.07 -22.55 -18.51
CA ASN A 331 14.19 -23.64 -17.53
C ASN A 331 12.89 -23.88 -16.75
N SER A 332 11.75 -23.38 -17.24
CA SER A 332 10.45 -23.59 -16.60
C SER A 332 9.97 -25.04 -16.72
N LEU A 333 9.11 -25.48 -15.80
CA LEU A 333 8.55 -26.83 -15.80
C LEU A 333 7.73 -27.17 -17.06
N TYR A 334 6.85 -26.26 -17.50
CA TYR A 334 6.02 -26.46 -18.68
C TYR A 334 6.38 -25.46 -19.78
N ARG A 335 6.53 -25.99 -21.01
CA ARG A 335 6.64 -25.22 -22.26
C ARG A 335 5.28 -24.66 -22.67
N LYS A 336 4.72 -23.79 -21.85
CA LYS A 336 3.40 -23.19 -22.00
C LYS A 336 3.43 -21.69 -21.68
N LYS A 337 2.53 -20.94 -22.31
CA LYS A 337 2.32 -19.51 -22.10
C LYS A 337 1.12 -19.27 -21.17
N ILE A 338 1.30 -18.39 -20.18
CA ILE A 338 0.25 -17.93 -19.28
C ILE A 338 0.12 -16.40 -19.31
N ILE A 339 -1.12 -15.91 -19.30
CA ILE A 339 -1.43 -14.50 -19.10
C ILE A 339 -2.13 -14.33 -17.76
N ILE A 340 -1.67 -13.38 -16.95
CA ILE A 340 -2.27 -13.02 -15.66
C ILE A 340 -2.77 -11.56 -15.74
N PHE A 341 -4.09 -11.40 -15.82
CA PHE A 341 -4.77 -10.12 -15.64
C PHE A 341 -5.00 -9.89 -14.15
N GLY A 342 -3.98 -9.39 -13.46
CA GLY A 342 -3.90 -9.40 -12.00
C GLY A 342 -3.84 -8.04 -11.32
N SER A 343 -3.65 -8.06 -10.02
CA SER A 343 -3.47 -6.88 -9.16
C SER A 343 -2.19 -6.97 -8.34
N SER A 344 -2.02 -6.12 -7.32
CA SER A 344 -0.82 -6.07 -6.49
C SER A 344 -0.46 -7.40 -5.81
N SER A 345 -1.44 -8.24 -5.47
CA SER A 345 -1.19 -9.56 -4.86
C SER A 345 -0.48 -10.52 -5.81
N SER A 346 -0.70 -10.38 -7.12
CA SER A 346 -0.08 -11.22 -8.14
C SER A 346 1.44 -11.08 -8.20
N TYR A 347 2.01 -9.93 -7.83
CA TYR A 347 3.47 -9.75 -7.89
C TYR A 347 4.24 -10.76 -7.03
N THR A 348 3.69 -11.13 -5.87
CA THR A 348 4.35 -12.13 -5.00
C THR A 348 4.20 -13.56 -5.55
N MET A 349 3.24 -13.80 -6.46
CA MET A 349 3.10 -15.09 -7.14
C MET A 349 4.08 -15.26 -8.31
N LEU A 350 4.56 -14.16 -8.93
CA LEU A 350 5.35 -14.22 -10.16
C LEU A 350 6.65 -15.03 -10.02
N ASP A 351 7.26 -15.07 -8.82
CA ASP A 351 8.43 -15.89 -8.52
C ASP A 351 8.16 -17.39 -8.71
N TYR A 352 6.93 -17.84 -8.44
CA TYR A 352 6.50 -19.23 -8.66
C TYR A 352 6.01 -19.44 -10.10
N VAL A 353 5.21 -18.51 -10.62
CA VAL A 353 4.64 -18.60 -11.97
C VAL A 353 5.75 -18.74 -13.03
N CYS A 354 6.81 -17.93 -12.95
CA CYS A 354 7.91 -17.98 -13.92
C CYS A 354 8.74 -19.26 -13.86
N ARG A 355 8.63 -20.07 -12.79
CA ARG A 355 9.26 -21.39 -12.72
C ARG A 355 8.37 -22.49 -13.32
N VAL A 356 7.07 -22.27 -13.38
CA VAL A 356 6.11 -23.24 -13.90
C VAL A 356 5.89 -23.07 -15.40
N PHE A 357 5.87 -21.83 -15.91
CA PHE A 357 5.57 -21.53 -17.31
C PHE A 357 6.75 -20.84 -18.01
N THR A 358 6.99 -21.21 -19.27
CA THR A 358 8.07 -20.62 -20.08
C THR A 358 7.81 -19.15 -20.37
N ASP A 359 6.59 -18.82 -20.78
CA ASP A 359 6.20 -17.46 -21.15
C ASP A 359 5.12 -16.95 -20.19
N VAL A 360 5.41 -15.83 -19.52
CA VAL A 360 4.51 -15.22 -18.54
C VAL A 360 4.25 -13.78 -18.94
N ILE A 361 2.99 -13.45 -19.18
CA ILE A 361 2.54 -12.08 -19.43
C ILE A 361 1.69 -11.65 -18.24
N PHE A 362 2.16 -10.69 -17.48
CA PHE A 362 1.40 -10.08 -16.40
C PHE A 362 0.90 -8.70 -16.84
N VAL A 363 -0.41 -8.51 -16.73
CA VAL A 363 -1.09 -7.23 -16.94
C VAL A 363 -1.72 -6.83 -15.61
N HIS A 364 -1.34 -5.67 -15.08
CA HIS A 364 -1.99 -5.12 -13.90
C HIS A 364 -3.30 -4.46 -14.30
N SER A 365 -4.40 -5.19 -14.15
CA SER A 365 -5.75 -4.78 -14.55
C SER A 365 -6.83 -5.18 -13.52
N ALA A 366 -6.43 -5.77 -12.39
CA ALA A 366 -7.29 -6.26 -11.33
C ALA A 366 -8.44 -7.18 -11.82
N GLY A 367 -8.11 -8.13 -12.70
CA GLY A 367 -9.06 -9.08 -13.28
C GLY A 367 -9.77 -8.58 -14.53
N ASN A 368 -9.60 -7.32 -14.93
CA ASN A 368 -10.12 -6.85 -16.22
C ASN A 368 -9.35 -7.47 -17.37
N ILE A 369 -10.07 -8.04 -18.34
CA ILE A 369 -9.50 -8.83 -19.43
C ILE A 369 -9.57 -8.03 -20.73
N ASP A 370 -8.43 -7.95 -21.41
CA ASP A 370 -8.33 -7.44 -22.77
C ASP A 370 -8.31 -8.62 -23.76
N ARG A 371 -9.36 -8.72 -24.58
CA ARG A 371 -9.51 -9.78 -25.59
C ARG A 371 -8.47 -9.69 -26.70
N SER A 372 -8.04 -8.48 -27.06
CA SER A 372 -7.05 -8.27 -28.11
C SER A 372 -5.69 -8.82 -27.73
N VAL A 373 -5.33 -8.72 -26.44
CA VAL A 373 -4.11 -9.34 -25.89
C VAL A 373 -4.18 -10.86 -25.99
N ILE A 374 -5.31 -11.46 -25.61
CA ILE A 374 -5.50 -12.92 -25.67
C ILE A 374 -5.38 -13.41 -27.11
N GLN A 375 -6.03 -12.72 -28.06
CA GLN A 375 -5.98 -13.08 -29.48
C GLN A 375 -4.57 -12.95 -30.06
N ALA A 376 -3.85 -11.88 -29.72
CA ALA A 376 -2.49 -11.63 -30.22
C ALA A 376 -1.48 -12.62 -29.66
N GLU A 377 -1.63 -13.02 -28.39
CA GLU A 377 -0.64 -13.83 -27.68
C GLU A 377 -0.93 -15.33 -27.70
N ASN A 378 -2.17 -15.72 -28.02
CA ASN A 378 -2.63 -17.11 -28.10
C ASN A 378 -2.12 -17.99 -26.94
N PRO A 379 -2.49 -17.67 -25.68
CA PRO A 379 -1.93 -18.35 -24.51
C PRO A 379 -2.52 -19.74 -24.28
N ASN A 380 -1.79 -20.60 -23.56
CA ASN A 380 -2.36 -21.86 -23.08
C ASN A 380 -3.27 -21.64 -21.87
N PHE A 381 -2.96 -20.64 -21.05
CA PHE A 381 -3.70 -20.34 -19.82
C PHE A 381 -3.92 -18.84 -19.62
N VAL A 382 -5.08 -18.49 -19.07
CA VAL A 382 -5.40 -17.12 -18.67
C VAL A 382 -5.95 -17.11 -17.24
N VAL A 383 -5.37 -16.29 -16.38
CA VAL A 383 -5.82 -16.12 -14.99
C VAL A 383 -6.25 -14.68 -14.79
N ALA A 384 -7.49 -14.49 -14.35
CA ALA A 384 -7.96 -13.20 -13.87
C ALA A 384 -7.86 -13.14 -12.35
N GLN A 385 -7.09 -12.19 -11.81
CA GLN A 385 -6.90 -12.04 -10.37
C GLN A 385 -7.38 -10.67 -9.89
N THR A 386 -8.36 -10.68 -8.99
CA THR A 386 -8.79 -9.49 -8.23
C THR A 386 -8.62 -9.71 -6.73
N ASN A 387 -8.54 -8.64 -5.95
CA ASN A 387 -8.47 -8.73 -4.49
C ASN A 387 -9.89 -8.71 -3.91
N GLY A 388 -10.11 -9.40 -2.78
CA GLY A 388 -11.41 -9.45 -2.11
C GLY A 388 -12.05 -8.07 -1.91
N ARG A 389 -11.27 -7.07 -1.50
CA ARG A 389 -11.75 -5.67 -1.34
C ARG A 389 -12.23 -5.01 -2.64
N PHE A 390 -11.87 -5.52 -3.82
CA PHE A 390 -12.25 -4.96 -5.11
C PHE A 390 -13.52 -5.58 -5.69
N VAL A 391 -14.12 -6.60 -5.06
CA VAL A 391 -15.27 -7.31 -5.66
C VAL A 391 -16.52 -6.45 -5.82
N ILE A 392 -16.61 -5.33 -5.09
CA ILE A 392 -17.64 -4.31 -5.30
C ILE A 392 -17.50 -3.57 -6.64
N LYS A 393 -16.42 -3.79 -7.38
CA LYS A 393 -16.19 -3.29 -8.75
C LYS A 393 -15.97 -4.50 -9.66
N PRO A 394 -17.04 -5.11 -10.19
CA PRO A 394 -16.93 -6.26 -11.06
C PRO A 394 -16.01 -5.95 -12.25
N PRO A 395 -15.05 -6.83 -12.59
CA PRO A 395 -14.20 -6.65 -13.76
C PRO A 395 -14.99 -6.81 -15.05
N SER A 396 -14.39 -6.39 -16.17
CA SER A 396 -14.94 -6.48 -17.51
C SER A 396 -14.05 -7.33 -18.42
N THR A 397 -14.66 -7.97 -19.42
CA THR A 397 -13.95 -8.59 -20.55
C THR A 397 -13.86 -7.67 -21.78
N GLU A 398 -14.33 -6.43 -21.65
CA GLU A 398 -14.25 -5.36 -22.67
C GLU A 398 -13.19 -4.30 -22.28
N PHE A 399 -12.19 -4.70 -21.50
CA PHE A 399 -11.15 -3.77 -21.06
C PHE A 399 -10.17 -3.48 -22.18
N ASP A 400 -9.90 -2.20 -22.42
CA ASP A 400 -8.92 -1.73 -23.39
C ASP A 400 -7.62 -1.36 -22.67
N LEU A 401 -6.64 -2.27 -22.73
CA LEU A 401 -5.33 -2.08 -22.10
C LEU A 401 -4.60 -0.89 -22.73
N LEU A 402 -4.72 -0.69 -24.04
CA LEU A 402 -4.06 0.40 -24.73
C LEU A 402 -4.61 1.74 -24.25
N GLN A 403 -5.93 1.87 -24.12
CA GLN A 403 -6.55 3.08 -23.59
C GLN A 403 -6.13 3.33 -22.15
N GLU A 404 -6.06 2.30 -21.30
CA GLU A 404 -5.63 2.43 -19.91
C GLU A 404 -4.16 2.87 -19.80
N VAL A 405 -3.27 2.32 -20.62
CA VAL A 405 -1.85 2.73 -20.67
C VAL A 405 -1.74 4.20 -21.11
N LYS A 406 -2.49 4.64 -22.14
CA LYS A 406 -2.54 6.05 -22.57
C LYS A 406 -3.02 6.98 -21.45
N ARG A 407 -4.13 6.61 -20.81
CA ARG A 407 -4.71 7.37 -19.68
C ARG A 407 -3.71 7.46 -18.53
N LYS A 408 -3.08 6.35 -18.15
CA LYS A 408 -2.13 6.30 -17.05
C LYS A 408 -0.88 7.14 -17.33
N TRP A 409 -0.36 7.08 -18.55
CA TRP A 409 0.77 7.91 -18.96
C TRP A 409 0.46 9.40 -18.88
N ALA A 410 -0.73 9.82 -19.33
CA ALA A 410 -1.15 11.22 -19.29
C ALA A 410 -1.19 11.79 -17.86
N GLU A 411 -1.59 10.97 -16.86
CA GLU A 411 -1.67 11.36 -15.44
C GLU A 411 -0.31 11.55 -14.75
N LEU A 412 0.77 11.00 -15.32
CA LEU A 412 2.09 11.04 -14.67
C LEU A 412 2.73 12.42 -14.77
N ASP A 413 3.35 12.86 -13.68
CA ASP A 413 4.24 14.02 -13.67
C ASP A 413 5.51 13.75 -14.49
N MET A 414 6.23 14.83 -14.82
CA MET A 414 7.44 14.75 -15.65
C MET A 414 8.53 13.86 -15.03
N LYS A 415 8.71 13.93 -13.71
CA LYS A 415 9.72 13.14 -13.00
C LYS A 415 9.40 11.64 -13.05
N ALA A 416 8.14 11.26 -12.95
CA ALA A 416 7.70 9.89 -13.08
C ALA A 416 7.89 9.37 -14.50
N LYS A 417 7.56 10.17 -15.52
CA LYS A 417 7.80 9.85 -16.94
C LYS A 417 9.28 9.63 -17.24
N GLU A 418 10.15 10.54 -16.80
CA GLU A 418 11.61 10.42 -16.96
C GLU A 418 12.16 9.14 -16.31
N ASN A 419 11.71 8.82 -15.09
CA ASN A 419 12.11 7.59 -14.42
C ASN A 419 11.65 6.33 -15.17
N ILE A 420 10.47 6.34 -15.77
CA ILE A 420 9.98 5.21 -16.57
C ILE A 420 10.84 5.03 -17.83
N LEU A 421 11.06 6.10 -18.60
CA LEU A 421 11.86 6.06 -19.83
C LEU A 421 13.28 5.55 -19.55
N LYS A 422 13.91 6.05 -18.48
CA LYS A 422 15.24 5.60 -18.03
C LYS A 422 15.31 4.11 -17.72
N ASN A 423 14.23 3.53 -17.19
CA ASN A 423 14.19 2.11 -16.83
C ASN A 423 13.83 1.21 -18.02
N GLN A 424 12.96 1.67 -18.92
CA GLN A 424 12.62 0.95 -20.16
C GLN A 424 13.84 0.76 -21.07
N GLY A 425 14.68 1.80 -21.21
CA GLY A 425 15.89 1.75 -22.04
C GLY A 425 16.91 0.68 -21.63
N LYS A 426 16.82 0.13 -20.41
CA LYS A 426 17.72 -0.94 -19.91
C LYS A 426 17.28 -2.36 -20.29
N ARG A 427 16.05 -2.57 -20.76
CA ARG A 427 15.46 -3.91 -20.95
C ARG A 427 15.01 -4.21 -22.38
N LEU A 428 14.82 -3.19 -23.21
CA LEU A 428 14.56 -3.35 -24.66
C LEU A 428 15.70 -4.03 -25.43
N ALA A 429 16.90 -4.11 -24.85
CA ALA A 429 18.09 -4.65 -25.50
C ALA A 429 18.20 -6.20 -25.53
N GLN A 430 17.25 -6.94 -24.93
CA GLN A 430 17.30 -8.42 -24.92
C GLN A 430 16.14 -9.02 -25.73
N LYS A 431 16.49 -9.37 -26.98
CA LYS A 431 15.75 -10.14 -27.99
C LYS A 431 14.77 -11.18 -27.40
N VAL A 432 13.47 -11.07 -27.71
CA VAL A 432 12.58 -12.21 -28.05
C VAL A 432 11.46 -11.68 -28.96
N GLY A 433 11.05 -12.46 -29.96
CA GLY A 433 9.99 -12.11 -30.92
C GLY A 433 8.64 -11.87 -30.23
N PHE A 434 8.31 -10.60 -30.01
CA PHE A 434 7.01 -10.17 -29.51
C PHE A 434 5.92 -10.40 -30.57
N SER A 435 4.67 -10.57 -30.13
CA SER A 435 3.55 -10.29 -31.03
C SER A 435 3.57 -8.80 -31.41
N THR A 436 3.04 -8.49 -32.59
CA THR A 436 2.94 -7.11 -33.10
C THR A 436 2.15 -6.17 -32.17
N TYR A 437 1.44 -6.70 -31.17
CA TYR A 437 0.63 -5.94 -30.23
C TYR A 437 1.48 -5.08 -29.26
N PHE A 438 2.48 -5.65 -28.60
CA PHE A 438 3.34 -4.86 -27.70
C PHE A 438 4.29 -3.93 -28.45
N ASP A 439 4.68 -4.31 -29.67
CA ASP A 439 5.36 -3.39 -30.59
C ASP A 439 4.47 -2.19 -30.96
N ARG A 440 3.16 -2.40 -31.15
CA ARG A 440 2.20 -1.31 -31.35
C ARG A 440 2.07 -0.42 -30.11
N ILE A 441 2.08 -1.01 -28.90
CA ILE A 441 2.15 -0.25 -27.64
C ILE A 441 3.49 0.50 -27.51
N ASN A 442 4.60 0.03 -28.08
CA ASN A 442 5.84 0.82 -28.01
C ASN A 442 5.88 1.92 -29.10
N LYS A 443 5.40 1.60 -30.31
CA LYS A 443 5.38 2.49 -31.49
C LYS A 443 4.39 3.64 -31.36
N GLU A 444 3.16 3.39 -30.91
CA GLU A 444 2.16 4.46 -30.74
C GLU A 444 2.53 5.47 -29.64
N TYR A 445 3.52 5.16 -28.79
CA TYR A 445 3.84 5.95 -27.61
C TYR A 445 5.15 6.74 -27.71
N HIS A 446 5.85 6.71 -28.85
CA HIS A 446 7.20 7.30 -28.96
C HIS A 446 8.14 6.85 -27.80
N LEU A 447 7.88 5.67 -27.20
CA LEU A 447 8.74 5.11 -26.13
C LEU A 447 10.09 4.64 -26.69
N CYS A 448 10.19 4.61 -28.02
CA CYS A 448 11.42 4.54 -28.79
C CYS A 448 11.32 5.52 -29.97
N SER A 449 11.63 6.78 -29.76
CA SER A 449 12.13 7.63 -30.84
C SER A 449 13.32 8.44 -30.32
N SER A 450 14.50 8.04 -30.81
CA SER A 450 15.82 8.70 -30.82
C SER A 450 16.35 9.27 -29.51
#